data_AF-A0A1J4UGS9-F1
#
_entry.id   AF-A0A1J4UGS9-F1
#
_cell.length_a   1.000
_cell.length_b   1.000
_cell.length_c   1.000
_cell.angle_alpha   90.00
_cell.angle_beta   90.00
_cell.angle_gamma   90.00
#
_symmetry.space_group_name_H-M   'P 1'
#
loop_
_entity.id
_entity.type
_entity.pdbx_description
1 polymer ?
#
loop_
_entity_poly.entity_id
_entity_poly.type
_entity_poly.pdbx_seq_one_letter_code
_entity_poly.pdbx_strand_id
1 'polypeptide(L)'
;MLFSRGQVSAPIELFVAVIIMALSMSIAFYVMSQTQSAQCADQLRADMRSFSQKLLDVSLGSPPTSRDVSIRMAKCGDIEIKAIRLVHYDKAVYCRNCPNAAGQCWQIIPVSYNPKSKTYNPLFDAITCVDMPAAVALTQSNALGCVDLSADPCPPENELPPDFDAGDREGYRCGGVIDEGIDYSTIGQSGSRVWAIKLTKDRPVGAGSASVINICAVDPRERREEG
;
A
#
# COMPACT_ATOMS: atom_id res chain seq x y z
N MET A 1 -24.81 11.13 -76.46
CA MET A 1 -23.45 11.01 -75.88
C MET A 1 -23.26 12.12 -74.87
N LEU A 2 -23.20 11.81 -73.58
CA LEU A 2 -22.68 12.71 -72.53
C LEU A 2 -22.43 11.85 -71.29
N PHE A 3 -21.22 11.27 -71.24
CA PHE A 3 -20.65 10.76 -69.99
C PHE A 3 -19.73 11.87 -69.46
N SER A 4 -20.04 12.42 -68.29
CA SER A 4 -19.10 13.25 -67.55
C SER A 4 -19.11 12.88 -66.07
N ARG A 5 -18.08 12.11 -65.70
CA ARG A 5 -17.27 12.19 -64.48
C ARG A 5 -17.96 12.77 -63.25
N GLY A 6 -18.54 11.90 -62.43
CA GLY A 6 -18.83 12.19 -61.03
C GLY A 6 -18.55 10.93 -60.21
N GLN A 7 -17.89 11.09 -59.06
CA GLN A 7 -17.58 10.03 -58.08
C GLN A 7 -16.34 9.18 -58.35
N VAL A 8 -15.15 9.72 -58.06
CA VAL A 8 -13.95 8.88 -57.76
C VAL A 8 -13.26 9.29 -56.44
N SER A 9 -13.71 10.35 -55.75
CA SER A 9 -13.04 10.84 -54.53
C SER A 9 -13.64 10.37 -53.20
N ALA A 10 -14.80 9.72 -53.20
CA ALA A 10 -15.49 9.29 -51.98
C ALA A 10 -14.80 8.18 -51.15
N PRO A 11 -14.07 7.19 -51.73
CA PRO A 11 -13.50 6.10 -50.93
C PRO A 11 -12.31 6.54 -50.08
N ILE A 12 -11.42 7.37 -50.63
CA ILE A 12 -10.18 7.78 -49.95
C ILE A 12 -10.47 8.66 -48.74
N GLU A 13 -11.43 9.57 -48.86
CA GLU A 13 -11.84 10.48 -47.77
C GLU A 13 -12.44 9.70 -46.60
N LEU A 14 -13.24 8.66 -46.89
CA LEU A 14 -13.80 7.77 -45.88
C LEU A 14 -12.71 6.95 -45.16
N PHE A 15 -11.71 6.44 -45.88
CA PHE A 15 -10.57 5.75 -45.27
C PHE A 15 -9.75 6.66 -44.35
N VAL A 16 -9.46 7.89 -44.78
CA VAL A 16 -8.74 8.87 -43.97
C VAL A 16 -9.53 9.21 -42.70
N ALA A 17 -10.85 9.41 -42.82
CA ALA A 17 -11.70 9.66 -41.66
C ALA A 17 -11.69 8.51 -40.65
N VAL A 18 -11.75 7.25 -41.12
CA VAL A 18 -11.69 6.06 -40.25
C VAL A 18 -10.34 5.93 -39.56
N ILE A 19 -9.23 6.18 -40.28
CA ILE A 19 -7.88 6.12 -39.68
C ILE A 19 -7.74 7.20 -38.60
N ILE A 20 -8.17 8.43 -38.86
CA ILE A 20 -8.09 9.53 -37.87
C ILE A 20 -8.99 9.22 -36.66
N MET A 21 -10.17 8.65 -36.88
CA MET A 21 -11.07 8.25 -35.79
C MET A 21 -10.47 7.12 -34.94
N ALA A 22 -9.86 6.11 -35.56
CA ALA A 22 -9.21 5.01 -34.85
C ALA A 22 -7.98 5.48 -34.05
N LEU A 23 -7.18 6.38 -34.64
CA LEU A 23 -5.99 6.93 -33.99
C LEU A 23 -6.36 7.84 -32.80
N SER A 24 -7.37 8.70 -32.96
CA SER A 24 -7.86 9.56 -31.87
C SER A 24 -8.48 8.76 -30.73
N MET A 25 -9.24 7.69 -31.01
CA MET A 25 -9.74 6.78 -29.98
C MET A 25 -8.61 6.08 -29.23
N SER A 26 -7.57 5.63 -29.94
CA SER A 26 -6.42 4.95 -29.32
C SER A 26 -5.66 5.87 -28.37
N ILE A 27 -5.45 7.14 -28.76
CA ILE A 27 -4.85 8.16 -27.90
C ILE A 27 -5.75 8.44 -26.69
N ALA A 28 -7.06 8.56 -26.90
CA ALA A 28 -8.01 8.79 -25.81
C ALA A 28 -7.98 7.67 -24.76
N PHE A 29 -7.98 6.40 -25.19
CA PHE A 29 -7.88 5.26 -24.28
C PHE A 29 -6.55 5.22 -23.53
N TYR A 30 -5.44 5.55 -24.21
CA TYR A 30 -4.13 5.62 -23.56
C TYR A 30 -4.09 6.68 -22.46
N VAL A 31 -4.60 7.88 -22.73
CA VAL A 31 -4.68 8.98 -21.74
C VAL A 31 -5.64 8.63 -20.60
N MET A 32 -6.79 8.02 -20.90
CA MET A 32 -7.73 7.56 -19.87
C MET A 32 -7.10 6.49 -18.96
N SER A 33 -6.32 5.56 -19.52
CA SER A 33 -5.63 4.54 -18.74
C SER A 33 -4.57 5.14 -17.81
N GLN A 34 -3.77 6.09 -18.28
CA GLN A 34 -2.77 6.75 -17.43
C GLN A 34 -3.38 7.63 -16.35
N THR A 35 -4.48 8.33 -16.64
CA THR A 35 -5.13 9.20 -15.66
C THR A 35 -5.74 8.40 -14.50
N GLN A 36 -6.31 7.22 -14.78
CA GLN A 36 -6.83 6.34 -13.74
C GLN A 36 -5.73 5.78 -12.82
N SER A 37 -4.56 5.42 -13.36
CA SER A 37 -3.46 4.92 -12.54
C SER A 37 -2.88 6.01 -11.64
N ALA A 38 -2.74 7.25 -12.15
CA ALA A 38 -2.29 8.39 -11.38
C ALA A 38 -3.26 8.75 -10.23
N GLN A 39 -4.56 8.85 -10.51
CA GLN A 39 -5.58 9.12 -9.50
C GLN A 39 -5.61 8.06 -8.40
N CYS A 40 -5.41 6.78 -8.76
CA CYS A 40 -5.36 5.70 -7.79
C CYS A 40 -4.13 5.78 -6.89
N ALA A 41 -2.95 6.10 -7.46
CA ALA A 41 -1.74 6.30 -6.67
C ALA A 41 -1.89 7.48 -5.70
N ASP A 42 -2.53 8.57 -6.13
CA ASP A 42 -2.81 9.73 -5.26
C ASP A 42 -3.80 9.39 -4.15
N GLN A 43 -4.83 8.60 -4.44
CA GLN A 43 -5.75 8.10 -3.42
C GLN A 43 -5.02 7.22 -2.40
N LEU A 44 -4.16 6.31 -2.86
CA LEU A 44 -3.37 5.46 -1.97
C LEU A 44 -2.46 6.30 -1.06
N ARG A 45 -1.81 7.34 -1.59
CA ARG A 45 -1.01 8.28 -0.79
C ARG A 45 -1.88 9.02 0.24
N ALA A 46 -3.07 9.46 -0.15
CA ALA A 46 -4.00 10.11 0.77
C ALA A 46 -4.42 9.17 1.90
N ASP A 47 -4.72 7.91 1.59
CA ASP A 47 -5.07 6.88 2.57
C ASP A 47 -3.90 6.59 3.52
N MET A 48 -2.67 6.46 3.01
CA MET A 48 -1.48 6.25 3.86
C MET A 48 -1.18 7.46 4.76
N ARG A 49 -1.35 8.69 4.26
CA ARG A 49 -1.20 9.91 5.06
C ARG A 49 -2.26 9.99 6.15
N SER A 50 -3.51 9.68 5.82
CA SER A 50 -4.61 9.61 6.79
C SER A 50 -4.29 8.59 7.89
N PHE A 51 -3.81 7.40 7.51
CA PHE A 51 -3.38 6.38 8.47
C PHE A 51 -2.23 6.86 9.36
N SER A 52 -1.19 7.47 8.77
CA SER A 52 -0.08 8.08 9.49
C SER A 52 -0.53 9.12 10.51
N GLN A 53 -1.46 10.00 10.13
CA GLN A 53 -2.00 11.02 11.02
C GLN A 53 -2.76 10.40 12.19
N LYS A 54 -3.57 9.36 11.94
CA LYS A 54 -4.28 8.65 13.01
C LYS A 54 -3.34 7.91 13.95
N LEU A 55 -2.26 7.34 13.43
CA LEU A 55 -1.21 6.73 14.24
C LEU A 55 -0.51 7.77 15.11
N LEU A 56 -0.16 8.92 14.53
CA LEU A 56 0.41 10.05 15.26
C LEU A 56 -0.54 10.58 16.35
N ASP A 57 -1.82 10.77 16.03
CA ASP A 57 -2.85 11.23 16.97
C ASP A 57 -2.94 10.31 18.19
N VAL A 58 -2.91 8.99 17.98
CA VAL A 58 -2.91 8.00 19.09
C VAL A 58 -1.59 8.05 19.85
N SER A 59 -0.47 8.19 19.15
CA SER A 59 0.86 8.24 19.79
C SER A 59 1.03 9.46 20.71
N LEU A 60 0.53 10.62 20.31
CA LEU A 60 0.59 11.87 21.09
C LEU A 60 -0.58 12.01 22.06
N GLY A 61 -1.66 11.28 21.84
CA GLY A 61 -2.86 11.28 22.68
C GLY A 61 -2.57 10.83 24.12
N SER A 62 -3.34 11.38 25.06
CA SER A 62 -3.33 10.94 26.46
C SER A 62 -4.13 9.64 26.59
N PRO A 63 -3.56 8.57 27.16
CA PRO A 63 -4.29 7.32 27.37
C PRO A 63 -5.46 7.50 28.36
N PRO A 64 -6.56 6.74 28.19
CA PRO A 64 -6.82 5.85 27.07
C PRO A 64 -7.22 6.64 25.81
N THR A 65 -6.55 6.38 24.68
CA THR A 65 -6.93 6.95 23.38
C THR A 65 -7.08 5.84 22.36
N SER A 66 -8.17 5.86 21.60
CA SER A 66 -8.43 4.93 20.50
C SER A 66 -8.79 5.68 19.22
N ARG A 67 -8.35 5.15 18.07
CA ARG A 67 -8.76 5.62 16.74
C ARG A 67 -9.02 4.43 15.84
N ASP A 68 -10.14 4.50 15.13
CA ASP A 68 -10.47 3.56 14.07
C ASP A 68 -10.03 4.15 12.72
N VAL A 69 -9.41 3.31 11.91
CA VAL A 69 -8.91 3.64 10.57
C VAL A 69 -9.42 2.59 9.62
N SER A 70 -10.03 3.01 8.52
CA SER A 70 -10.33 2.10 7.41
C SER A 70 -9.32 2.36 6.31
N ILE A 71 -8.66 1.30 5.85
CA ILE A 71 -7.74 1.39 4.72
C ILE A 71 -8.23 0.51 3.60
N ARG A 72 -8.30 1.10 2.40
CA ARG A 72 -8.63 0.38 1.17
C ARG A 72 -7.36 0.00 0.44
N MET A 73 -7.11 -1.29 0.31
CA MET A 73 -6.08 -1.84 -0.57
C MET A 73 -6.57 -1.73 -2.02
N ALA A 74 -6.22 -0.61 -2.64
CA ALA A 74 -6.63 -0.28 -4.00
C ALA A 74 -5.85 -1.08 -5.05
N LYS A 75 -6.47 -1.25 -6.22
CA LYS A 75 -5.82 -1.75 -7.42
C LYS A 75 -5.66 -0.58 -8.40
N CYS A 76 -4.42 -0.21 -8.69
CA CYS A 76 -4.05 0.89 -9.56
C CYS A 76 -3.53 0.34 -10.90
N GLY A 77 -4.44 0.11 -11.85
CA GLY A 77 -4.10 -0.55 -13.11
C GLY A 77 -3.65 -1.99 -12.87
N ASP A 78 -2.42 -2.30 -13.25
CA ASP A 78 -1.79 -3.62 -13.03
C ASP A 78 -1.21 -3.81 -11.62
N ILE A 79 -1.14 -2.73 -10.82
CA ILE A 79 -0.56 -2.76 -9.48
C ILE A 79 -1.67 -3.04 -8.47
N GLU A 80 -1.66 -4.23 -7.87
CA GLU A 80 -2.57 -4.58 -6.78
C GLU A 80 -1.83 -4.49 -5.45
N ILE A 81 -2.27 -3.57 -4.58
CA ILE A 81 -1.77 -3.49 -3.21
C ILE A 81 -2.34 -4.69 -2.45
N LYS A 82 -1.44 -5.50 -1.88
CA LYS A 82 -1.79 -6.67 -1.08
C LYS A 82 -1.53 -6.46 0.39
N ALA A 83 -0.52 -5.67 0.74
CA ALA A 83 -0.18 -5.46 2.13
C ALA A 83 0.28 -4.04 2.41
N ILE A 84 0.27 -3.68 3.69
CA ILE A 84 0.79 -2.44 4.25
C ILE A 84 1.72 -2.85 5.36
N ARG A 85 2.97 -2.41 5.28
CA ARG A 85 3.98 -2.64 6.32
C ARG A 85 4.15 -1.39 7.15
N LEU A 86 4.14 -1.55 8.45
CA LEU A 86 4.62 -0.58 9.42
C LEU A 86 6.04 -0.98 9.77
N VAL A 87 7.01 -0.11 9.52
CA VAL A 87 8.42 -0.40 9.72
C VAL A 87 9.04 0.63 10.64
N HIS A 88 9.69 0.17 11.69
CA HIS A 88 10.55 1.00 12.52
C HIS A 88 12.00 0.79 12.13
N TYR A 89 12.70 1.88 11.85
CA TYR A 89 14.14 1.88 11.62
C TYR A 89 14.84 2.57 12.79
N ASP A 90 15.72 1.85 13.49
CA ASP A 90 16.50 2.36 14.61
C ASP A 90 17.76 3.16 14.21
N LYS A 91 18.11 3.13 12.92
CA LYS A 91 19.30 3.76 12.34
C LYS A 91 18.91 4.79 11.29
N ALA A 92 19.51 5.98 11.39
CA ALA A 92 19.26 7.11 10.50
C ALA A 92 19.50 6.80 9.01
N VAL A 93 20.42 5.87 8.70
CA VAL A 93 20.76 5.48 7.33
C VAL A 93 19.55 4.94 6.55
N TYR A 94 18.64 4.25 7.23
CA TYR A 94 17.42 3.70 6.63
C TYR A 94 16.26 4.71 6.59
N CYS A 95 16.41 5.85 7.28
CA CYS A 95 15.44 6.93 7.31
C CYS A 95 15.58 7.93 6.16
N ARG A 96 16.25 7.56 5.06
CA ARG A 96 16.47 8.45 3.90
C ARG A 96 15.17 8.99 3.31
N ASN A 97 14.09 8.22 3.37
CA ASN A 97 12.76 8.63 2.89
C ASN A 97 12.05 9.58 3.87
N CYS A 98 12.56 9.71 5.10
CA CYS A 98 12.02 10.53 6.19
C CYS A 98 13.03 11.60 6.59
N PRO A 99 13.11 12.73 5.87
CA PRO A 99 14.15 13.73 6.06
C PRO A 99 14.13 14.41 7.44
N ASN A 100 13.01 14.33 8.16
CA ASN A 100 12.84 14.92 9.50
C ASN A 100 13.22 13.97 10.64
N ALA A 101 13.64 12.75 10.34
CA ALA A 101 13.94 11.73 11.34
C ALA A 101 15.30 11.98 12.01
N ALA A 102 15.29 12.31 13.30
CA ALA A 102 16.49 12.52 14.09
C ALA A 102 17.04 11.20 14.67
N GLY A 103 17.47 10.27 13.80
CA GLY A 103 18.15 9.04 14.22
C GLY A 103 17.32 7.76 14.04
N GLN A 104 16.01 7.82 14.28
CA GLN A 104 15.07 6.71 14.13
C GLN A 104 13.82 7.19 13.40
N CYS A 105 13.12 6.29 12.70
CA CYS A 105 11.89 6.65 11.99
C CYS A 105 10.91 5.50 11.86
N TRP A 106 9.64 5.87 11.75
CA TRP A 106 8.56 4.97 11.40
C TRP A 106 8.12 5.23 9.94
N GLN A 107 7.94 4.16 9.17
CA GLN A 107 7.49 4.22 7.79
C GLN A 107 6.29 3.29 7.57
N ILE A 108 5.31 3.78 6.82
CA ILE A 108 4.21 3.00 6.28
C ILE A 108 4.55 2.72 4.81
N ILE A 109 4.72 1.45 4.46
CA ILE A 109 5.15 0.99 3.14
C ILE A 109 4.05 0.11 2.53
N PRO A 110 3.32 0.61 1.53
CA PRO A 110 2.42 -0.23 0.74
C PRO A 110 3.22 -1.24 -0.08
N VAL A 111 2.70 -2.47 -0.17
CA VAL A 111 3.33 -3.57 -0.89
C VAL A 111 2.38 -4.04 -1.98
N SER A 112 2.87 -4.01 -3.20
CA SER A 112 2.16 -4.54 -4.36
C SER A 112 2.56 -5.98 -4.64
N TYR A 113 1.65 -6.75 -5.21
CA TYR A 113 1.96 -8.07 -5.77
C TYR A 113 1.89 -8.02 -7.28
N ASN A 114 2.98 -8.42 -7.93
CA ASN A 114 3.01 -8.58 -9.37
C ASN A 114 2.76 -10.06 -9.72
N PRO A 115 1.60 -10.42 -10.31
CA PRO A 115 1.28 -11.80 -10.62
C PRO A 115 2.15 -12.39 -11.75
N LYS A 116 2.74 -11.55 -12.62
CA LYS A 116 3.60 -12.02 -13.72
C LYS A 116 4.97 -12.46 -13.22
N SER A 117 5.57 -11.67 -12.33
CA SER A 117 6.88 -11.98 -11.74
C SER A 117 6.76 -12.77 -10.43
N LYS A 118 5.55 -12.96 -9.89
CA LYS A 118 5.29 -13.56 -8.58
C LYS A 118 6.07 -12.87 -7.44
N THR A 119 6.34 -11.57 -7.58
CA THR A 119 7.14 -10.80 -6.62
C THR A 119 6.29 -9.78 -5.89
N TYR A 120 6.59 -9.61 -4.60
CA TYR A 120 6.10 -8.49 -3.81
C TYR A 120 7.08 -7.32 -3.93
N ASN A 121 6.57 -6.17 -4.33
CA ASN A 121 7.37 -4.96 -4.53
C ASN A 121 6.85 -3.83 -3.63
N PRO A 122 7.69 -3.24 -2.77
CA PRO A 122 7.32 -2.04 -2.04
C PRO A 122 7.07 -0.90 -3.03
N LEU A 123 5.99 -0.16 -2.80
CA LEU A 123 5.65 0.99 -3.63
C LEU A 123 6.33 2.24 -3.04
N PHE A 124 7.58 2.47 -3.44
CA PHE A 124 8.41 3.56 -2.90
C PHE A 124 7.75 4.94 -3.01
N ASP A 125 7.01 5.19 -4.08
CA ASP A 125 6.32 6.46 -4.33
C ASP A 125 5.13 6.75 -3.39
N ALA A 126 4.72 5.75 -2.59
CA ALA A 126 3.64 5.85 -1.62
C ALA A 126 4.11 5.60 -0.17
N ILE A 127 5.42 5.51 0.05
CA ILE A 127 5.98 5.44 1.40
C ILE A 127 5.61 6.71 2.16
N THR A 128 5.05 6.53 3.36
CA THR A 128 4.65 7.62 4.23
C THR A 128 5.41 7.53 5.54
N CYS A 129 6.11 8.59 5.89
CA CYS A 129 6.79 8.70 7.17
C CYS A 129 5.80 9.07 8.26
N VAL A 130 5.96 8.44 9.42
CA VAL A 130 5.20 8.74 10.63
C VAL A 130 6.15 9.44 11.59
N ASP A 131 5.86 10.70 11.91
CA ASP A 131 6.64 11.51 12.86
C ASP A 131 6.31 11.14 14.32
N MET A 132 6.37 9.84 14.62
CA MET A 132 6.08 9.29 15.94
C MET A 132 7.34 9.29 16.82
N PRO A 133 7.22 9.55 18.14
CA PRO A 133 8.38 9.49 19.03
C PRO A 133 9.00 8.08 19.05
N ALA A 134 10.33 8.00 19.08
CA ALA A 134 11.10 6.76 19.18
C ALA A 134 10.72 5.89 20.41
N ALA A 135 10.25 6.52 21.49
CA ALA A 135 9.79 5.84 22.70
C ALA A 135 8.39 5.21 22.55
N VAL A 136 7.85 5.08 21.34
CA VAL A 136 6.57 4.42 21.09
C VAL A 136 6.83 3.12 20.35
N ALA A 137 6.38 2.00 20.93
CA ALA A 137 6.39 0.69 20.31
C ALA A 137 5.00 0.36 19.73
N LEU A 138 4.98 -0.33 18.59
CA LEU A 138 3.76 -0.90 18.03
C LEU A 138 3.69 -2.37 18.45
N THR A 139 2.55 -2.79 18.98
CA THR A 139 2.31 -4.19 19.32
C THR A 139 0.99 -4.64 18.75
N GLN A 140 0.89 -5.92 18.43
CA GLN A 140 -0.38 -6.50 18.05
C GLN A 140 -1.32 -6.61 19.27
N SER A 141 -2.60 -6.32 19.05
CA SER A 141 -3.66 -6.60 20.00
C SER A 141 -4.08 -8.07 19.95
N ASN A 142 -4.11 -8.73 21.10
CA ASN A 142 -4.61 -10.11 21.26
C ASN A 142 -6.14 -10.16 21.48
N ALA A 143 -6.87 -9.11 21.13
CA ALA A 143 -8.31 -9.07 21.29
C ALA A 143 -9.01 -9.97 20.25
N LEU A 144 -10.19 -10.49 20.60
CA LEU A 144 -10.98 -11.34 19.73
C LEU A 144 -11.31 -10.61 18.40
N GLY A 145 -11.12 -11.28 17.27
CA GLY A 145 -11.37 -10.74 15.93
C GLY A 145 -10.24 -9.86 15.36
N CYS A 146 -9.10 -9.74 16.04
CA CYS A 146 -7.89 -9.16 15.46
C CYS A 146 -7.10 -10.23 14.69
N VAL A 147 -6.70 -9.92 13.48
CA VAL A 147 -5.82 -10.75 12.64
C VAL A 147 -4.37 -10.59 13.09
N ASP A 148 -3.62 -11.70 13.05
CA ASP A 148 -2.20 -11.72 13.36
C ASP A 148 -1.38 -10.84 12.41
N LEU A 149 -0.60 -9.92 12.98
CA LEU A 149 0.32 -9.09 12.22
C LEU A 149 1.57 -9.92 11.97
N SER A 150 1.95 -10.07 10.70
CA SER A 150 3.18 -10.78 10.36
C SER A 150 4.37 -9.89 10.66
N ALA A 151 5.30 -10.42 11.46
CA ALA A 151 6.65 -9.88 11.65
C ALA A 151 7.58 -10.22 10.48
N ASP A 152 7.15 -11.10 9.57
CA ASP A 152 7.87 -11.38 8.34
C ASP A 152 7.73 -10.19 7.38
N PRO A 153 8.81 -9.69 6.77
CA PRO A 153 8.71 -8.79 5.63
C PRO A 153 7.85 -9.41 4.51
N CYS A 154 7.71 -10.72 4.45
CA CYS A 154 6.89 -11.44 3.47
C CYS A 154 5.46 -11.68 3.99
N PRO A 155 4.45 -11.74 3.10
CA PRO A 155 3.22 -12.44 3.45
C PRO A 155 3.53 -13.92 3.73
N PRO A 156 2.74 -14.58 4.59
CA PRO A 156 3.03 -15.95 5.05
C PRO A 156 3.16 -16.92 3.87
N GLU A 157 4.05 -17.92 4.01
CA GLU A 157 4.35 -18.93 2.99
C GLU A 157 3.10 -19.59 2.37
N ASN A 158 2.03 -19.66 3.15
CA ASN A 158 0.76 -20.26 2.77
C ASN A 158 0.00 -19.48 1.67
N GLU A 159 0.33 -18.21 1.46
CA GLU A 159 -0.19 -17.38 0.35
C GLU A 159 0.85 -17.16 -0.75
N LEU A 160 2.06 -17.71 -0.60
CA LEU A 160 3.07 -17.68 -1.65
C LEU A 160 2.70 -18.70 -2.73
N PRO A 161 2.83 -18.34 -4.02
CA PRO A 161 2.69 -19.32 -5.09
C PRO A 161 3.69 -20.47 -4.87
N PRO A 162 3.37 -21.71 -5.26
CA PRO A 162 4.22 -22.89 -5.03
C PRO A 162 5.63 -22.82 -5.68
N ASP A 163 5.92 -21.79 -6.48
CA ASP A 163 7.20 -21.57 -7.17
C ASP A 163 7.94 -20.32 -6.66
N PHE A 164 7.67 -19.87 -5.43
CA PHE A 164 8.36 -18.72 -4.85
C PHE A 164 9.80 -19.10 -4.43
N ASP A 165 10.78 -18.73 -5.26
CA ASP A 165 12.20 -18.91 -4.97
C ASP A 165 12.75 -17.65 -4.27
N ALA A 166 12.99 -17.74 -2.96
CA ALA A 166 13.44 -16.64 -2.11
C ALA A 166 14.89 -16.16 -2.42
N GLY A 167 15.59 -16.82 -3.35
CA GLY A 167 17.05 -16.80 -3.42
C GLY A 167 17.76 -15.84 -4.37
N ASP A 168 17.11 -15.10 -5.28
CA ASP A 168 17.88 -14.45 -6.37
C ASP A 168 17.50 -12.99 -6.72
N ARG A 169 18.40 -12.06 -6.32
CA ARG A 169 18.74 -10.75 -6.92
C ARG A 169 17.90 -9.48 -6.65
N GLU A 170 18.66 -8.49 -6.15
CA GLU A 170 18.63 -7.02 -6.26
C GLU A 170 17.28 -6.32 -6.44
N GLY A 171 16.86 -5.67 -5.36
CA GLY A 171 15.52 -5.11 -5.12
C GLY A 171 15.07 -5.67 -3.78
N TYR A 172 14.48 -4.85 -2.90
CA TYR A 172 14.00 -5.29 -1.59
C TYR A 172 12.96 -6.41 -1.74
N ARG A 173 13.44 -7.65 -1.87
CA ARG A 173 12.65 -8.87 -1.89
C ARG A 173 12.35 -9.21 -0.43
N CYS A 174 11.08 -9.48 -0.18
CA CYS A 174 10.63 -10.42 0.83
C CYS A 174 11.69 -11.55 1.00
N GLY A 175 12.48 -11.52 2.09
CA GLY A 175 13.60 -12.44 2.33
C GLY A 175 14.99 -11.81 2.53
N GLY A 176 15.13 -10.47 2.49
CA GLY A 176 16.37 -9.80 2.89
C GLY A 176 16.68 -10.03 4.38
N VAL A 177 17.96 -10.20 4.71
CA VAL A 177 18.48 -10.31 6.08
C VAL A 177 17.79 -9.28 6.97
N ILE A 178 17.16 -9.74 8.06
CA ILE A 178 16.63 -8.87 9.10
C ILE A 178 17.86 -8.18 9.70
N ASP A 179 18.20 -7.00 9.19
CA ASP A 179 19.24 -6.18 9.79
C ASP A 179 18.80 -5.89 11.24
N GLU A 180 19.72 -6.13 12.19
CA GLU A 180 19.49 -5.75 13.58
C GLU A 180 19.07 -4.28 13.65
N GLY A 181 17.91 -4.03 14.25
CA GLY A 181 17.37 -2.67 14.41
C GLY A 181 16.17 -2.30 13.54
N ILE A 182 15.64 -3.25 12.76
CA ILE A 182 14.41 -3.03 11.98
C ILE A 182 13.27 -3.89 12.54
N ASP A 183 12.17 -3.24 12.92
CA ASP A 183 10.95 -3.91 13.39
C ASP A 183 9.83 -3.75 12.37
N TYR A 184 9.08 -4.82 12.11
CA TYR A 184 8.08 -4.89 11.05
C TYR A 184 6.73 -5.35 11.60
N SER A 185 5.65 -4.74 11.12
CA SER A 185 4.29 -5.22 11.33
C SER A 185 3.50 -5.11 10.02
N THR A 186 3.09 -6.25 9.48
CA THR A 186 2.45 -6.32 8.16
C THR A 186 0.95 -6.62 8.25
N ILE A 187 0.13 -5.75 7.62
CA ILE A 187 -1.34 -5.85 7.49
C ILE A 187 -1.68 -6.19 6.03
N GLY A 188 -2.57 -7.16 5.76
CA GLY A 188 -3.03 -7.44 4.38
C GLY A 188 -3.00 -8.89 3.89
N GLN A 189 -2.87 -9.85 4.79
CA GLN A 189 -2.72 -11.28 4.49
C GLN A 189 -4.04 -11.99 4.17
N SER A 190 -5.02 -11.28 3.61
CA SER A 190 -6.31 -11.84 3.22
C SER A 190 -6.73 -11.24 1.89
N GLY A 191 -7.50 -11.99 1.10
CA GLY A 191 -8.12 -11.51 -0.15
C GLY A 191 -9.09 -10.33 0.02
N SER A 192 -9.18 -9.75 1.21
CA SER A 192 -9.92 -8.54 1.54
C SER A 192 -9.25 -7.27 1.01
N ARG A 193 -10.06 -6.41 0.40
CA ARG A 193 -9.60 -5.11 -0.16
C ARG A 193 -9.77 -3.95 0.80
N VAL A 194 -10.44 -4.17 1.94
CA VAL A 194 -10.72 -3.12 2.92
C VAL A 194 -10.40 -3.69 4.28
N TRP A 195 -9.59 -2.99 5.04
CA TRP A 195 -9.19 -3.39 6.39
C TRP A 195 -9.69 -2.36 7.38
N ALA A 196 -10.27 -2.83 8.49
CA ALA A 196 -10.62 -1.99 9.62
C ALA A 196 -9.52 -2.15 10.68
N ILE A 197 -8.78 -1.08 10.94
CA ILE A 197 -7.65 -1.08 11.88
C ILE A 197 -8.04 -0.21 13.07
N LYS A 198 -8.03 -0.79 14.26
CA LYS A 198 -8.20 -0.09 15.52
C LYS A 198 -6.84 0.10 16.18
N LEU A 199 -6.49 1.35 16.42
CA LEU A 199 -5.27 1.78 17.10
C LEU A 199 -5.63 2.20 18.53
N THR A 200 -5.02 1.59 19.53
CA THR A 200 -5.32 1.86 20.94
C THR A 200 -4.05 2.12 21.72
N LYS A 201 -4.05 3.17 22.54
CA LYS A 201 -3.00 3.47 23.52
C LYS A 201 -3.61 3.41 24.91
N ASP A 202 -3.22 2.40 25.68
CA ASP A 202 -3.83 2.12 26.99
C ASP A 202 -3.06 2.72 28.17
N ARG A 203 -1.75 2.94 28.02
CA ARG A 203 -0.88 3.39 29.11
C ARG A 203 -0.03 4.60 28.71
N PRO A 204 0.20 5.55 29.64
CA PRO A 204 1.04 6.70 29.37
C PRO A 204 2.50 6.29 29.24
N VAL A 205 3.30 7.15 28.59
CA VAL A 205 4.76 7.01 28.61
C VAL A 205 5.20 7.16 30.08
N GLY A 206 5.57 6.06 30.73
CA GLY A 206 6.16 6.09 32.06
C GLY A 206 7.60 6.62 32.00
N ALA A 207 8.11 7.15 33.11
CA ALA A 207 9.50 7.55 33.24
C ALA A 207 10.43 6.32 33.14
N GLY A 208 10.77 5.93 31.91
CA GLY A 208 11.64 4.79 31.59
C GLY A 208 10.99 3.64 30.80
N SER A 209 9.71 3.70 30.47
CA SER A 209 9.04 2.67 29.67
C SER A 209 8.44 3.25 28.38
N ALA A 210 8.70 2.61 27.24
CA ALA A 210 8.10 2.98 25.97
C ALA A 210 6.56 2.96 26.06
N SER A 211 5.90 3.94 25.44
CA SER A 211 4.45 3.89 25.22
C SER A 211 4.15 2.82 24.19
N VAL A 212 3.09 2.05 24.41
CA VAL A 212 2.72 0.96 23.51
C VAL A 212 1.40 1.32 22.82
N ILE A 213 1.40 1.24 21.49
CA ILE A 213 0.18 1.32 20.68
C ILE A 213 -0.17 -0.10 20.24
N ASN A 214 -1.34 -0.56 20.70
CA ASN A 214 -1.95 -1.80 20.28
C ASN A 214 -2.65 -1.62 18.94
N ILE A 215 -2.31 -2.45 17.96
CA ILE A 215 -2.90 -2.48 16.63
C ILE A 215 -3.78 -3.73 16.52
N CYS A 216 -5.05 -3.53 16.19
CA CYS A 216 -5.98 -4.59 15.85
C CYS A 216 -6.46 -4.40 14.41
N ALA A 217 -5.98 -5.22 13.49
CA ALA A 217 -6.51 -5.26 12.13
C ALA A 217 -7.63 -6.29 12.05
N VAL A 218 -8.76 -5.94 11.45
CA VAL A 218 -9.91 -6.83 11.29
C VAL A 218 -10.20 -6.98 9.80
N ASP A 219 -10.31 -8.23 9.34
CA ASP A 219 -10.85 -8.51 8.01
C ASP A 219 -12.38 -8.43 8.06
N PRO A 220 -13.03 -7.54 7.29
CA PRO A 220 -14.49 -7.48 7.21
C PRO A 220 -15.15 -8.77 6.71
N ARG A 221 -14.42 -9.71 6.12
CA ARG A 221 -14.93 -11.05 5.78
C ARG A 221 -15.18 -11.90 7.01
N GLU A 222 -14.24 -11.92 7.95
CA GLU A 222 -14.35 -12.70 9.19
C GLU A 222 -15.48 -12.19 10.09
N ARG A 223 -15.79 -10.89 10.05
CA ARG A 223 -16.96 -10.31 10.75
C ARG A 223 -18.31 -10.86 10.30
N ARG A 224 -18.42 -11.51 9.14
CA ARG A 224 -19.69 -12.06 8.65
C ARG A 224 -20.01 -13.46 9.18
N GLU A 225 -19.03 -14.16 9.74
CA GLU A 225 -19.23 -15.53 10.23
C GLU A 225 -19.71 -15.59 11.68
N GLU A 226 -19.70 -14.45 12.40
CA GLU A 226 -20.16 -14.34 13.79
C GLU A 226 -21.60 -13.77 13.93
N GLY A 227 -22.33 -13.58 12.83
CA GLY A 227 -23.66 -12.95 12.79
C GLY A 227 -24.80 -13.89 12.39
#